data_AF-A0A9C9GBW0-F1
#
_entry.id   AF-A0A9C9GBW0-F1
#
_cell.length_a   1.000
_cell.length_b   1.000
_cell.length_c   1.000
_cell.angle_alpha   90.00
_cell.angle_beta   90.00
_cell.angle_gamma   90.00
#
_symmetry.space_group_name_H-M   'P 1'
#
loop_
_entity.id
_entity.type
_entity.pdbx_description
1 polymer ?
#
loop_
_entity_poly.entity_id
_entity_poly.type
_entity_poly.pdbx_seq_one_letter_code
_entity_poly.pdbx_strand_id
1 'polypeptide(L)'
;MADMREPIETGCPDGFQYMHPAMRRNFGQWKYHDDPQPGVLRHVAFSGDEVYTIKAGTQRILDVFTLRTLCDIGDKFADGYIRFTIRSNIEFIVTKEAQVQPLVDALTKAGFIVGGTKNSVTSLSHTQGWLHCDIPGTDASGVVKSMMDELIGEFTAWNMPNRVHMTTSCCQINCGGQGDIAINVQHTKPPKI
;
A
#
# COMPACT_ATOMS: atom_id res chain seq x y z
N MET A 1 -26.41 -33.27 15.69
CA MET A 1 -25.32 -32.40 15.18
C MET A 1 -25.93 -31.58 14.05
N ALA A 2 -25.76 -30.26 14.03
CA ALA A 2 -26.21 -29.48 12.87
C ALA A 2 -25.42 -29.96 11.64
N ASP A 3 -26.10 -30.12 10.51
CA ASP A 3 -25.41 -30.43 9.25
C ASP A 3 -24.35 -29.35 8.99
N MET A 4 -23.11 -29.79 8.83
CA MET A 4 -22.01 -28.88 8.52
C MET A 4 -22.23 -28.33 7.11
N ARG A 5 -22.31 -27.00 7.01
CA ARG A 5 -22.28 -26.28 5.72
C ARG A 5 -21.06 -26.74 4.91
N GLU A 6 -21.29 -27.15 3.67
CA GLU A 6 -20.21 -27.38 2.71
C GLU A 6 -19.61 -26.05 2.22
N PRO A 7 -18.29 -25.99 1.97
CA PRO A 7 -17.65 -24.83 1.36
C PRO A 7 -18.24 -24.53 -0.03
N ILE A 8 -18.37 -23.25 -0.35
CA ILE A 8 -18.71 -22.81 -1.70
C ILE A 8 -17.42 -22.32 -2.35
N GLU A 9 -16.95 -23.03 -3.37
CA GLU A 9 -15.69 -22.76 -4.09
C GLU A 9 -15.83 -21.60 -5.11
N THR A 10 -16.25 -20.43 -4.65
CA THR A 10 -16.50 -19.26 -5.53
C THR A 10 -15.25 -18.45 -5.85
N GLY A 11 -14.14 -18.69 -5.17
CA GLY A 11 -12.91 -17.91 -5.33
C GLY A 11 -13.07 -16.43 -4.97
N CYS A 12 -12.16 -15.59 -5.47
CA CYS A 12 -12.23 -14.13 -5.32
C CYS A 12 -13.17 -13.53 -6.37
N PRO A 13 -13.94 -12.48 -6.04
CA PRO A 13 -14.72 -11.76 -7.03
C PRO A 13 -13.80 -11.10 -8.07
N ASP A 14 -14.30 -10.93 -9.30
CA ASP A 14 -13.58 -10.22 -10.36
C ASP A 14 -13.25 -8.79 -9.91
N GLY A 15 -11.97 -8.44 -9.87
CA GLY A 15 -11.50 -7.13 -9.45
C GLY A 15 -11.95 -5.99 -10.38
N PHE A 16 -12.26 -6.28 -11.64
CA PHE A 16 -12.69 -5.27 -12.60
C PHE A 16 -13.94 -4.52 -12.13
N GLN A 17 -14.88 -5.21 -11.46
CA GLN A 17 -16.11 -4.60 -10.95
C GLN A 17 -15.85 -3.51 -9.89
N TYR A 18 -14.73 -3.59 -9.16
CA TYR A 18 -14.35 -2.66 -8.11
C TYR A 18 -13.35 -1.59 -8.58
N MET A 19 -13.01 -1.56 -9.88
CA MET A 19 -12.18 -0.50 -10.44
C MET A 19 -13.01 0.78 -10.66
N HIS A 20 -12.39 1.92 -10.34
CA HIS A 20 -12.96 3.24 -10.59
C HIS A 20 -13.47 3.35 -12.05
N PRO A 21 -14.67 3.92 -12.31
CA PRO A 21 -15.27 3.92 -13.65
C PRO A 21 -14.38 4.55 -14.73
N ALA A 22 -13.63 5.60 -14.39
CA ALA A 22 -12.66 6.22 -15.30
C ALA A 22 -11.50 5.27 -15.68
N MET A 23 -11.07 4.42 -14.74
CA MET A 23 -10.03 3.41 -15.01
C MET A 23 -10.55 2.31 -15.93
N ARG A 24 -11.79 1.84 -15.71
CA ARG A 24 -12.43 0.84 -16.57
C ARG A 24 -12.64 1.34 -17.99
N ARG A 25 -13.13 2.58 -18.14
CA ARG A 25 -13.38 3.21 -19.45
C ARG A 25 -12.11 3.30 -20.30
N ASN A 26 -10.97 3.54 -19.66
CA ASN A 26 -9.68 3.71 -20.31
C ASN A 26 -8.78 2.46 -20.17
N PHE A 27 -9.35 1.31 -19.82
CA PHE A 27 -8.57 0.09 -19.58
C PHE A 27 -7.81 -0.32 -20.84
N GLY A 28 -6.49 -0.45 -20.72
CA GLY A 28 -5.60 -0.77 -21.84
C GLY A 28 -5.38 0.37 -22.85
N GLN A 29 -5.89 1.58 -22.59
CA GLN A 29 -5.84 2.74 -23.49
C GLN A 29 -5.11 3.94 -22.87
N TRP A 30 -4.07 3.68 -22.07
CA TRP A 30 -3.24 4.70 -21.44
C TRP A 30 -2.13 5.17 -22.38
N LYS A 31 -2.02 6.49 -22.56
CA LYS A 31 -1.01 7.11 -23.41
C LYS A 31 0.31 7.30 -22.67
N TYR A 32 0.25 7.88 -21.47
CA TYR A 32 1.43 8.08 -20.62
C TYR A 32 1.02 8.29 -19.16
N HIS A 33 2.02 8.29 -18.28
CA HIS A 33 1.88 8.76 -16.91
C HIS A 33 3.03 9.72 -16.57
N ASP A 34 2.78 10.59 -15.60
CA ASP A 34 3.80 11.40 -14.93
C ASP A 34 3.49 11.50 -13.42
N ASP A 35 4.40 12.13 -12.68
CA ASP A 35 4.27 12.35 -11.25
C ASP A 35 4.25 13.87 -11.01
N PRO A 36 3.08 14.49 -10.73
CA PRO A 36 2.99 15.94 -10.49
C PRO A 36 3.65 16.38 -9.18
N GLN A 37 3.56 15.56 -8.12
CA GLN A 37 4.16 15.81 -6.81
C GLN A 37 4.35 14.49 -6.04
N PRO A 38 5.16 14.44 -4.96
CA PRO A 38 5.28 13.25 -4.14
C PRO A 38 3.93 12.70 -3.69
N GLY A 39 3.74 11.38 -3.88
CA GLY A 39 2.49 10.70 -3.56
C GLY A 39 1.36 10.87 -4.59
N VAL A 40 1.55 11.63 -5.67
CA VAL A 40 0.53 11.81 -6.71
C VAL A 40 1.07 11.32 -8.06
N LEU A 41 0.30 10.47 -8.73
CA LEU A 41 0.56 10.05 -10.10
C LEU A 41 -0.58 10.54 -10.99
N ARG A 42 -0.28 10.92 -12.23
CA ARG A 42 -1.28 11.26 -13.23
C ARG A 42 -1.15 10.33 -14.42
N HIS A 43 -2.26 9.79 -14.88
CA HIS A 43 -2.35 8.95 -16.06
C HIS A 43 -3.23 9.64 -17.09
N VAL A 44 -2.75 9.73 -18.33
CA VAL A 44 -3.48 10.34 -19.44
C VAL A 44 -3.79 9.26 -20.46
N ALA A 45 -5.05 9.11 -20.81
CA ALA A 45 -5.53 8.15 -21.80
C ALA A 45 -5.41 8.69 -23.23
N PHE A 46 -5.48 7.82 -24.23
CA PHE A 46 -5.54 8.24 -25.64
C PHE A 46 -6.82 9.02 -25.97
N SER A 47 -7.88 8.85 -25.19
CA SER A 47 -9.12 9.63 -25.25
C SER A 47 -8.93 11.09 -24.81
N GLY A 48 -7.86 11.39 -24.07
CA GLY A 48 -7.66 12.66 -23.37
C GLY A 48 -8.16 12.67 -21.93
N ASP A 49 -8.79 11.58 -21.45
CA ASP A 49 -9.16 11.45 -20.03
C ASP A 49 -7.92 11.47 -19.14
N GLU A 50 -7.97 12.23 -18.06
CA GLU A 50 -6.93 12.27 -17.03
C GLU A 50 -7.43 11.63 -15.73
N VAL A 51 -6.57 10.86 -15.09
CA VAL A 51 -6.82 10.23 -13.80
C VAL A 51 -5.65 10.50 -12.87
N TYR A 52 -5.93 10.96 -11.66
CA TYR A 52 -4.95 11.23 -10.62
C TYR A 52 -5.07 10.19 -9.52
N THR A 53 -3.96 9.54 -9.22
CA THR A 53 -3.84 8.56 -8.15
C THR A 53 -3.09 9.18 -6.98
N ILE A 54 -3.74 9.27 -5.82
CA ILE A 54 -3.13 9.77 -4.58
C ILE A 54 -2.77 8.56 -3.72
N LYS A 55 -1.48 8.42 -3.40
CA LYS A 55 -0.91 7.32 -2.64
C LYS A 55 -0.54 7.75 -1.22
N ALA A 56 -0.98 6.98 -0.24
CA ALA A 56 -0.58 7.16 1.15
C ALA A 56 -0.07 5.86 1.79
N GLY A 57 0.88 6.02 2.72
CA GLY A 57 1.42 4.93 3.53
C GLY A 57 0.38 4.39 4.51
N THR A 58 0.41 3.08 4.74
CA THR A 58 -0.37 2.42 5.80
C THR A 58 0.53 1.46 6.59
N GLN A 59 0.08 1.07 7.77
CA GLN A 59 0.80 0.18 8.68
C GLN A 59 0.73 -1.30 8.27
N ARG A 60 0.08 -1.63 7.13
CA ARG A 60 -0.27 -2.99 6.65
C ARG A 60 -1.25 -3.73 7.58
N ILE A 61 -0.97 -3.80 8.88
CA ILE A 61 -1.92 -4.28 9.89
C ILE A 61 -2.82 -3.11 10.25
N LEU A 62 -4.09 -3.21 9.87
CA LEU A 62 -5.09 -2.16 10.07
C LEU A 62 -6.25 -2.73 10.88
N ASP A 63 -6.72 -1.96 11.85
CA ASP A 63 -7.98 -2.24 12.52
C ASP A 63 -9.17 -1.80 11.66
N VAL A 64 -10.36 -2.26 12.04
CA VAL A 64 -11.60 -2.01 11.29
C VAL A 64 -11.99 -0.52 11.30
N PHE A 65 -11.65 0.25 12.34
CA PHE A 65 -11.95 1.68 12.40
C PHE A 65 -11.05 2.47 11.46
N THR A 66 -9.76 2.11 11.37
CA THR A 66 -8.85 2.70 10.38
C THR A 66 -9.31 2.40 8.94
N LEU A 67 -9.75 1.16 8.67
CA LEU A 67 -10.33 0.81 7.36
C LEU A 67 -11.61 1.62 7.05
N ARG A 68 -12.53 1.75 8.02
CA ARG A 68 -13.74 2.58 7.85
C ARG A 68 -13.39 4.04 7.59
N THR A 69 -12.40 4.59 8.27
CA THR A 69 -11.93 5.96 8.05
C THR A 69 -11.41 6.14 6.61
N LEU A 70 -10.64 5.17 6.09
CA LEU A 70 -10.18 5.18 4.70
C LEU A 70 -11.36 5.10 3.70
N CYS A 71 -12.37 4.27 3.99
CA CYS A 71 -13.59 4.21 3.18
C CYS A 71 -14.37 5.52 3.20
N ASP A 72 -14.55 6.15 4.38
CA ASP A 72 -15.27 7.43 4.51
C ASP A 72 -14.57 8.55 3.72
N ILE A 73 -13.23 8.55 3.69
CA ILE A 73 -12.44 9.44 2.83
C ILE A 73 -12.70 9.12 1.35
N GLY A 74 -12.72 7.83 0.99
CA GLY A 74 -13.00 7.36 -0.37
C GLY A 74 -14.38 7.79 -0.87
N ASP A 75 -15.41 7.61 -0.06
CA ASP A 75 -16.78 8.01 -0.38
C ASP A 75 -16.91 9.52 -0.56
N LYS A 76 -16.22 10.30 0.28
CA LYS A 76 -16.33 11.76 0.25
C LYS A 76 -15.49 12.44 -0.84
N PHE A 77 -14.33 11.88 -1.17
CA PHE A 77 -13.32 12.56 -2.00
C PHE A 77 -12.92 11.79 -3.26
N ALA A 78 -13.23 10.50 -3.39
CA ALA A 78 -12.74 9.62 -4.46
C ALA A 78 -13.82 8.66 -5.00
N ASP A 79 -15.06 9.14 -5.09
CA ASP A 79 -16.22 8.45 -5.70
C ASP A 79 -16.53 7.06 -5.10
N GLY A 80 -16.07 6.78 -3.87
CA GLY A 80 -16.25 5.49 -3.19
C GLY A 80 -15.31 4.37 -3.66
N TYR A 81 -14.23 4.70 -4.39
CA TYR A 81 -13.27 3.70 -4.88
C TYR A 81 -11.90 3.87 -4.22
N ILE A 82 -11.39 2.76 -3.71
CA ILE A 82 -10.04 2.65 -3.15
C ILE A 82 -9.35 1.38 -3.65
N ARG A 83 -8.02 1.37 -3.62
CA ARG A 83 -7.24 0.14 -3.85
C ARG A 83 -5.97 0.15 -3.02
N PHE A 84 -5.41 -1.03 -2.78
CA PHE A 84 -4.10 -1.18 -2.16
C PHE A 84 -3.06 -1.58 -3.19
N THR A 85 -1.84 -1.08 -3.01
CA THR A 85 -0.67 -1.50 -3.77
C THR A 85 -0.11 -2.81 -3.25
N ILE A 86 0.77 -3.46 -4.02
CA ILE A 86 1.50 -4.66 -3.61
C ILE A 86 2.40 -4.45 -2.36
N ARG A 87 2.62 -3.20 -1.93
CA ARG A 87 3.37 -2.85 -0.71
C ARG A 87 2.49 -2.23 0.36
N SER A 88 1.21 -2.56 0.35
CA SER A 88 0.21 -2.16 1.35
C SER A 88 -0.05 -0.65 1.47
N ASN A 89 0.44 0.17 0.54
CA ASN A 89 -0.01 1.56 0.44
C ASN A 89 -1.44 1.63 -0.06
N ILE A 90 -2.22 2.57 0.45
CA ILE A 90 -3.55 2.89 -0.06
C ILE A 90 -3.41 3.86 -1.24
N GLU A 91 -4.23 3.68 -2.26
CA GLU A 91 -4.35 4.56 -3.42
C GLU A 91 -5.83 4.95 -3.63
N PHE A 92 -6.05 6.24 -3.79
CA PHE A 92 -7.33 6.86 -4.14
C PHE A 92 -7.26 7.42 -5.54
N ILE A 93 -8.39 7.49 -6.24
CA ILE A 93 -8.45 7.86 -7.65
C ILE A 93 -9.44 9.03 -7.81
N VAL A 94 -9.01 10.10 -8.47
CA VAL A 94 -9.87 11.24 -8.83
C VAL A 94 -9.68 11.61 -10.30
N THR A 95 -10.67 12.27 -10.90
CA THR A 95 -10.68 12.58 -12.35
C THR A 95 -10.47 14.06 -12.66
N LYS A 96 -10.36 14.91 -11.63
CA LYS A 96 -10.09 16.34 -11.78
C LYS A 96 -8.89 16.73 -10.93
N GLU A 97 -7.97 17.48 -11.51
CA GLU A 97 -6.79 18.00 -10.81
C GLU A 97 -7.14 18.76 -9.53
N ALA A 98 -8.21 19.57 -9.58
CA ALA A 98 -8.69 20.35 -8.44
C ALA A 98 -9.13 19.50 -7.23
N GLN A 99 -9.33 18.19 -7.39
CA GLN A 99 -9.67 17.26 -6.30
C GLN A 99 -8.42 16.69 -5.59
N VAL A 100 -7.23 16.84 -6.19
CA VAL A 100 -5.99 16.25 -5.66
C VAL A 100 -5.64 16.82 -4.29
N GLN A 101 -5.51 18.14 -4.17
CA GLN A 101 -5.09 18.76 -2.90
C GLN A 101 -6.11 18.53 -1.77
N PRO A 102 -7.44 18.69 -1.97
CA PRO A 102 -8.43 18.38 -0.94
C PRO A 102 -8.33 16.94 -0.39
N LEU A 103 -8.02 15.97 -1.26
CA LEU A 103 -7.86 14.57 -0.86
C LEU A 103 -6.54 14.33 -0.12
N VAL A 104 -5.44 14.94 -0.57
CA VAL A 104 -4.16 14.95 0.17
C VAL A 104 -4.34 15.50 1.57
N ASP A 105 -5.00 16.65 1.70
CA ASP A 105 -5.26 17.30 2.99
C ASP A 105 -6.14 16.42 3.90
N ALA A 106 -7.16 15.76 3.34
CA ALA A 106 -8.02 14.85 4.08
C ALA A 106 -7.23 13.65 4.65
N LEU A 107 -6.34 13.06 3.85
CA LEU A 107 -5.47 11.96 4.28
C LEU A 107 -4.50 12.41 5.37
N THR A 108 -3.82 13.54 5.18
CA THR A 108 -2.88 14.09 6.16
C THR A 108 -3.57 14.46 7.47
N LYS A 109 -4.76 15.07 7.40
CA LYS A 109 -5.56 15.38 8.59
C LYS A 109 -5.97 14.11 9.36
N ALA A 110 -6.20 13.00 8.68
CA ALA A 110 -6.50 11.71 9.28
C ALA A 110 -5.24 10.96 9.79
N GLY A 111 -4.04 11.52 9.62
CA GLY A 111 -2.78 10.95 10.09
C GLY A 111 -2.09 10.02 9.08
N PHE A 112 -2.57 9.95 7.84
CA PHE A 112 -1.89 9.22 6.77
C PHE A 112 -0.88 10.10 6.04
N ILE A 113 0.23 9.49 5.63
CA ILE A 113 1.34 10.20 5.00
C ILE A 113 1.31 9.93 3.50
N VAL A 114 1.18 10.99 2.70
CA VAL A 114 1.17 10.93 1.23
C VAL A 114 2.61 10.87 0.71
N GLY A 115 2.92 9.92 -0.18
CA GLY A 115 4.29 9.70 -0.63
C GLY A 115 4.54 8.34 -1.29
N GLY A 116 5.80 7.90 -1.29
CA GLY A 116 6.21 6.59 -1.78
C GLY A 116 6.11 6.43 -3.30
N THR A 117 6.16 7.54 -4.05
CA THR A 117 6.20 7.59 -5.52
C THR A 117 7.59 8.01 -6.04
N LYS A 118 7.80 7.88 -7.35
CA LYS A 118 9.09 8.06 -8.03
C LYS A 118 10.30 7.51 -7.26
N ASN A 119 11.40 8.26 -7.21
CA ASN A 119 12.67 7.96 -6.57
C ASN A 119 12.65 8.27 -5.07
N SER A 120 11.93 7.43 -4.33
CA SER A 120 11.74 7.47 -2.87
C SER A 120 12.12 6.14 -2.22
N VAL A 121 12.15 6.11 -0.89
CA VAL A 121 11.98 4.86 -0.13
C VAL A 121 10.48 4.63 0.04
N THR A 122 9.94 3.62 -0.63
CA THR A 122 8.51 3.27 -0.48
C THR A 122 8.28 2.39 0.75
N SER A 123 7.03 2.23 1.18
CA SER A 123 6.67 1.43 2.37
C SER A 123 7.33 0.05 2.41
N LEU A 124 7.81 -0.34 3.58
CA LEU A 124 8.49 -1.61 3.81
C LEU A 124 7.50 -2.77 3.79
N SER A 125 7.73 -3.74 2.90
CA SER A 125 7.03 -5.02 2.98
C SER A 125 7.52 -5.79 4.20
N HIS A 126 6.59 -6.30 4.99
CA HIS A 126 6.90 -7.04 6.21
C HIS A 126 5.85 -8.11 6.50
N THR A 127 6.17 -8.94 7.49
CA THR A 127 5.45 -10.18 7.82
C THR A 127 4.73 -10.05 9.16
N GLN A 128 4.45 -11.17 9.83
CA GLN A 128 3.69 -11.17 11.07
C GLN A 128 4.53 -10.85 12.31
N GLY A 129 5.79 -11.30 12.39
CA GLY A 129 6.60 -11.13 13.59
C GLY A 129 5.96 -11.73 14.85
N TRP A 130 6.18 -11.09 15.99
CA TRP A 130 5.63 -11.53 17.29
C TRP A 130 4.12 -11.37 17.40
N LEU A 131 3.48 -10.65 16.48
CA LEU A 131 2.03 -10.44 16.53
C LEU A 131 1.24 -11.73 16.28
N HIS A 132 1.75 -12.63 15.43
CA HIS A 132 0.98 -13.80 15.01
C HIS A 132 1.79 -15.03 14.59
N CYS A 133 3.09 -14.92 14.35
CA CYS A 133 3.92 -16.06 13.97
C CYS A 133 4.35 -16.84 15.23
N ASP A 134 4.45 -18.16 15.14
CA ASP A 134 4.97 -19.05 16.19
C ASP A 134 6.48 -19.30 16.10
N ILE A 135 7.08 -19.02 14.94
CA ILE A 135 8.53 -19.14 14.67
C ILE A 135 9.27 -17.80 14.36
N PRO A 136 8.94 -16.65 14.97
CA PRO A 136 9.64 -15.40 14.69
C PRO A 136 10.99 -15.34 15.42
N GLY A 137 12.03 -14.91 14.72
CA GLY A 137 13.31 -14.48 15.31
C GLY A 137 13.32 -13.01 15.76
N THR A 138 12.35 -12.20 15.29
CA THR A 138 12.16 -10.79 15.67
C THR A 138 10.71 -10.36 15.47
N ASP A 139 10.34 -9.21 16.03
CA ASP A 139 9.13 -8.51 15.62
C ASP A 139 9.23 -7.97 14.18
N ALA A 140 8.09 -7.83 13.50
CA ALA A 140 8.00 -7.25 12.16
C ALA A 140 7.48 -5.81 12.23
N SER A 141 6.36 -5.57 12.89
CA SER A 141 5.70 -4.26 12.90
C SER A 141 6.51 -3.20 13.64
N GLY A 142 7.06 -3.52 14.81
CA GLY A 142 7.92 -2.61 15.58
C GLY A 142 9.20 -2.25 14.84
N VAL A 143 9.83 -3.23 14.17
CA VAL A 143 11.03 -3.00 13.35
C VAL A 143 10.70 -2.06 12.19
N VAL A 144 9.65 -2.35 11.41
CA VAL A 144 9.23 -1.46 10.32
C VAL A 144 8.89 -0.07 10.80
N LYS A 145 8.17 0.06 11.93
CA LYS A 145 7.84 1.36 12.52
C LYS A 145 9.11 2.16 12.83
N SER A 146 10.07 1.55 13.55
CA SER A 146 11.33 2.22 13.88
C SER A 146 12.13 2.65 12.64
N MET A 147 12.15 1.83 11.60
CA MET A 147 12.85 2.16 10.35
C MET A 147 12.14 3.26 9.57
N MET A 148 10.81 3.19 9.46
CA MET A 148 10.03 4.19 8.73
C MET A 148 10.06 5.55 9.42
N ASP A 149 10.23 5.61 10.74
CA ASP A 149 10.41 6.89 11.46
C ASP A 149 11.70 7.61 11.04
N GLU A 150 12.78 6.87 10.85
CA GLU A 150 14.06 7.42 10.35
C GLU A 150 14.00 7.72 8.84
N LEU A 151 13.25 6.93 8.08
CA LEU A 151 13.18 7.01 6.62
C LEU A 151 12.00 7.85 6.10
N ILE A 152 11.22 8.49 6.98
CA ILE A 152 9.99 9.15 6.55
C ILE A 152 10.24 10.31 5.58
N GLY A 153 11.37 11.02 5.74
CA GLY A 153 11.81 12.05 4.80
C GLY A 153 11.95 11.51 3.39
N GLU A 154 12.56 10.33 3.24
CA GLU A 154 12.74 9.65 1.95
C GLU A 154 11.44 9.09 1.37
N PHE A 155 10.44 8.82 2.19
CA PHE A 155 9.11 8.42 1.73
C PHE A 155 8.32 9.61 1.15
N THR A 156 8.41 10.77 1.81
CA THR A 156 7.66 11.99 1.42
C THR A 156 8.33 12.81 0.31
N ALA A 157 9.56 12.47 -0.07
CA ALA A 157 10.35 13.22 -1.04
C ALA A 157 10.86 12.35 -2.20
N TRP A 158 11.49 12.99 -3.18
CA TRP A 158 12.10 12.38 -4.35
C TRP A 158 13.62 12.57 -4.34
N ASN A 159 14.24 12.15 -3.24
CA ASN A 159 15.64 12.46 -2.94
C ASN A 159 16.60 11.29 -3.19
N MET A 160 16.09 10.11 -3.55
CA MET A 160 16.92 8.94 -3.84
C MET A 160 17.41 8.97 -5.30
N PRO A 161 18.56 8.34 -5.64
CA PRO A 161 18.99 8.20 -7.03
C PRO A 161 18.00 7.37 -7.89
N ASN A 162 17.32 6.41 -7.27
CA ASN A 162 16.23 5.61 -7.84
C ASN A 162 15.31 5.12 -6.71
N ARG A 163 14.16 4.52 -7.03
CA ARG A 163 13.26 3.96 -6.01
C ARG A 163 13.94 2.82 -5.26
N VAL A 164 13.84 2.83 -3.93
CA VAL A 164 14.36 1.78 -3.05
C VAL A 164 13.22 0.99 -2.41
N HIS A 165 13.32 -0.32 -2.52
CA HIS A 165 12.41 -1.30 -1.96
C HIS A 165 13.09 -2.04 -0.81
N MET A 166 12.67 -1.76 0.41
CA MET A 166 13.21 -2.45 1.60
C MET A 166 12.26 -3.52 2.11
N THR A 167 12.74 -4.67 2.55
CA THR A 167 11.88 -5.73 3.13
C THR A 167 12.38 -6.16 4.49
N THR A 168 11.46 -6.56 5.36
CA THR A 168 11.79 -7.16 6.65
C THR A 168 11.09 -8.51 6.83
N SER A 169 11.87 -9.52 7.21
CA SER A 169 11.41 -10.88 7.41
C SER A 169 11.77 -11.33 8.81
N CYS A 170 10.75 -11.72 9.57
CA CYS A 170 10.91 -12.08 10.97
C CYS A 170 11.73 -13.36 11.19
N CYS A 171 11.92 -14.18 10.14
CA CYS A 171 12.73 -15.39 10.13
C CYS A 171 13.17 -15.74 8.71
N GLN A 172 14.06 -16.72 8.58
CA GLN A 172 14.64 -17.18 7.30
C GLN A 172 13.65 -17.72 6.28
N ILE A 173 12.41 -18.01 6.66
CA ILE A 173 11.35 -18.42 5.71
C ILE A 173 11.05 -17.30 4.70
N ASN A 174 11.32 -16.04 5.07
CA ASN A 174 11.22 -14.89 4.17
C ASN A 174 9.83 -14.75 3.49
N CYS A 175 8.75 -14.79 4.28
CA CYS A 175 7.38 -14.66 3.76
C CYS A 175 7.07 -13.29 3.12
N GLY A 176 8.00 -12.33 3.14
CA GLY A 176 7.85 -10.97 2.61
C GLY A 176 8.56 -10.72 1.28
N GLY A 177 9.31 -11.69 0.77
CA GLY A 177 10.04 -11.59 -0.49
C GLY A 177 11.32 -10.73 -0.43
N GLN A 178 11.87 -10.45 -1.61
CA GLN A 178 13.14 -9.73 -1.77
C GLN A 178 12.90 -8.22 -2.01
N GLY A 179 13.91 -7.42 -1.68
CA GLY A 179 14.00 -6.00 -2.00
C GLY A 179 15.44 -5.62 -2.30
N ASP A 180 15.67 -4.35 -2.65
CA ASP A 180 17.01 -3.78 -2.83
C ASP A 180 17.83 -3.89 -1.53
N ILE A 181 17.17 -3.76 -0.38
CA ILE A 181 17.73 -4.02 0.95
C ILE A 181 16.77 -4.96 1.70
N ALA A 182 17.23 -6.16 2.03
CA ALA A 182 16.45 -7.17 2.74
C ALA A 182 17.01 -7.42 4.14
N ILE A 183 16.18 -7.23 5.16
CA ILE A 183 16.50 -7.57 6.56
C ILE A 183 15.84 -8.91 6.86
N ASN A 184 16.66 -9.95 6.90
CA ASN A 184 16.19 -11.32 7.12
C ASN A 184 16.85 -11.91 8.38
N VAL A 185 16.02 -12.23 9.38
CA VAL A 185 16.52 -12.65 10.69
C VAL A 185 16.82 -14.15 10.72
N GLN A 186 18.02 -14.47 11.21
CA GLN A 186 18.48 -15.84 11.44
C GLN A 186 18.62 -16.14 12.93
N HIS A 187 18.10 -17.28 13.36
CA HIS A 187 18.42 -17.80 14.69
C HIS A 187 19.89 -18.22 14.76
N THR A 188 20.58 -17.85 15.82
CA THR A 188 22.02 -18.14 16.01
C THR A 188 22.29 -19.36 16.89
N LYS A 189 21.24 -19.99 17.42
CA LYS A 189 21.33 -21.19 18.27
C LYS A 189 20.78 -22.41 17.51
N PRO A 190 21.37 -23.59 17.69
CA PRO A 190 20.83 -24.82 17.12
C PRO A 190 19.41 -25.08 17.67
N PRO A 191 18.57 -25.82 16.93
CA PRO A 191 17.26 -26.25 17.41
C PRO A 191 17.38 -26.99 18.74
N LYS A 192 16.43 -26.74 19.64
CA LYS A 192 16.21 -27.56 20.83
C LYS A 192 15.07 -28.50 20.53
N ILE A 193 15.30 -29.80 20.70
CA ILE A 193 14.36 -30.90 20.46
C ILE A 193 13.84 -31.38 21.81
#